data_AF-A0A378MY86-F1
#
_entry.id   AF-A0A378MY86-F1
#
_cell.length_a   1.000
_cell.length_b   1.000
_cell.length_c   1.000
_cell.angle_alpha   90.00
_cell.angle_beta   90.00
_cell.angle_gamma   90.00
#
_symmetry.space_group_name_H-M   'P 1'
#
loop_
_entity.id
_entity.type
_entity.pdbx_description
1 polymer ?
#
loop_
_entity_poly.entity_id
_entity_poly.type
_entity_poly.pdbx_seq_one_letter_code
_entity_poly.pdbx_strand_id
1 'polypeptide(L)'
;MGIQAGDRILQINQQPFNWFNLVELVQAGKPIELKIEQRGQIKDLVVQPEKKDERYIIGVIPSYEPLADKYRTELKYDILTAFYKSIEKVWSLTQTILQFIGNLISGDLSIKNLGGPISMAKGAGATAEIGLVYYLSFMALISVNLGVMNLFPLLPLDGGQLVLLAVEAIRGKALSEKIQLKFQQIGFAFVLSLMLFAFANDIIHF
;
A
#
# COMPACT_ATOMS: atom_id res chain seq x y z
N MET A 1 33.53 5.56 -12.89
CA MET A 1 33.42 5.92 -11.46
C MET A 1 31.99 6.35 -11.24
N GLY A 2 31.27 5.67 -10.37
CA GLY A 2 29.83 5.89 -10.19
C GLY A 2 29.43 5.55 -8.76
N ILE A 3 28.16 5.74 -8.47
CA ILE A 3 27.59 5.39 -7.16
C ILE A 3 27.69 3.86 -6.99
N GLN A 4 28.19 3.43 -5.83
CA GLN A 4 28.29 2.03 -5.43
C GLN A 4 27.37 1.76 -4.24
N ALA A 5 26.98 0.50 -4.07
CA ALA A 5 26.23 0.07 -2.89
C ALA A 5 27.06 0.38 -1.62
N GLY A 6 26.43 1.05 -0.65
CA GLY A 6 27.07 1.49 0.59
C GLY A 6 27.59 2.93 0.58
N ASP A 7 27.51 3.65 -0.55
CA ASP A 7 27.82 5.08 -0.59
C ASP A 7 26.76 5.89 0.17
N ARG A 8 27.20 6.90 0.93
CA ARG A 8 26.30 7.84 1.62
C ARG A 8 26.25 9.17 0.88
N ILE A 9 25.06 9.60 0.46
CA ILE A 9 24.88 10.89 -0.20
C ILE A 9 24.73 11.97 0.87
N LEU A 10 25.61 12.97 0.84
CA LEU A 10 25.69 14.06 1.82
C LEU A 10 24.99 15.32 1.33
N GLN A 11 25.15 15.66 0.04
CA GLN A 11 24.60 16.88 -0.56
C GLN A 11 24.12 16.64 -1.99
N ILE A 12 23.13 17.44 -2.41
CA ILE A 12 22.59 17.52 -3.77
C ILE A 12 22.65 18.98 -4.20
N ASN A 13 23.36 19.31 -5.28
CA ASN A 13 23.51 20.69 -5.80
C ASN A 13 23.83 21.70 -4.68
N GLN A 14 24.82 21.37 -3.84
CA GLN A 14 25.27 22.17 -2.69
C GLN A 14 24.24 22.35 -1.55
N GLN A 15 23.07 21.72 -1.64
CA GLN A 15 22.07 21.66 -0.57
C GLN A 15 22.21 20.37 0.24
N PRO A 16 21.81 20.35 1.53
CA PRO A 16 21.74 19.13 2.32
C PRO A 16 20.90 18.05 1.61
N PHE A 17 21.33 16.79 1.73
CA PHE A 17 20.62 15.67 1.11
C PHE A 17 19.15 15.59 1.55
N ASN A 18 18.24 15.52 0.57
CA ASN A 18 16.82 15.27 0.77
C ASN A 18 16.33 14.32 -0.33
N TRP A 19 15.69 13.22 0.07
CA TRP A 19 15.24 12.18 -0.85
C TRP A 19 14.20 12.68 -1.87
N PHE A 20 13.24 13.48 -1.44
CA PHE A 20 12.19 14.01 -2.32
C PHE A 20 12.77 14.96 -3.38
N ASN A 21 13.70 15.83 -2.97
CA ASN A 21 14.44 16.72 -3.87
C ASN A 21 15.24 15.90 -4.91
N LEU A 22 15.92 14.83 -4.48
CA LEU A 22 16.64 13.96 -5.42
C LEU A 22 15.70 13.37 -6.47
N VAL A 23 14.55 12.83 -6.06
CA VAL A 23 13.58 12.21 -6.97
C VAL A 23 13.04 13.24 -7.97
N GLU A 24 12.74 14.46 -7.52
CA GLU A 24 12.28 15.56 -8.39
C GLU A 24 13.32 15.93 -9.45
N LEU A 25 14.57 16.10 -9.03
CA LEU A 25 15.68 16.42 -9.94
C LEU A 25 15.97 15.29 -10.94
N VAL A 26 15.88 14.03 -10.49
CA VAL A 26 16.02 12.87 -11.37
C VAL A 26 14.93 12.87 -12.43
N GLN A 27 13.67 13.07 -12.04
CA GLN A 27 12.54 13.13 -12.98
C GLN A 27 12.64 14.29 -13.97
N ALA A 28 13.26 15.41 -13.57
CA ALA A 28 13.52 16.55 -14.46
C ALA A 28 14.60 16.27 -15.52
N GLY A 29 15.32 15.15 -15.44
CA GLY A 29 16.30 14.72 -16.44
C GLY A 29 17.57 15.58 -16.53
N LYS A 30 17.79 16.47 -15.57
CA LYS A 30 18.95 17.39 -15.55
C LYS A 30 20.16 16.74 -14.85
N PRO A 31 21.39 17.14 -15.18
CA PRO A 31 22.57 16.74 -14.43
C PRO A 31 22.44 17.12 -12.94
N ILE A 32 22.87 16.23 -12.06
CA ILE A 32 22.78 16.39 -10.61
C ILE A 32 24.19 16.29 -10.02
N GLU A 33 24.61 17.32 -9.29
CA GLU A 33 25.85 17.30 -8.51
C GLU A 33 25.57 16.64 -7.15
N LEU A 34 26.26 15.55 -6.88
CA LEU A 34 26.17 14.81 -5.62
C LEU A 34 27.51 14.87 -4.89
N LYS A 35 27.46 15.18 -3.59
CA LYS A 35 28.59 14.93 -2.69
C LYS A 35 28.33 13.62 -1.97
N ILE A 36 29.22 12.65 -2.15
CA ILE A 36 29.09 11.31 -1.57
C ILE A 36 30.27 10.99 -0.65
N GLU A 37 30.02 10.23 0.41
CA GLU A 37 31.03 9.54 1.19
C GLU A 37 31.12 8.10 0.70
N GLN A 38 32.28 7.74 0.17
CA GLN A 38 32.59 6.40 -0.34
C GLN A 38 33.83 5.88 0.37
N ARG A 39 33.67 4.83 1.19
CA ARG A 39 34.76 4.22 1.99
C ARG A 39 35.53 5.24 2.84
N GLY A 40 34.81 6.18 3.46
CA GLY A 40 35.37 7.23 4.32
C GLY A 40 36.05 8.39 3.58
N GLN A 41 35.96 8.44 2.24
CA GLN A 41 36.44 9.57 1.44
C GLN A 41 35.25 10.34 0.85
N ILE A 42 35.28 11.66 0.97
CA ILE A 42 34.30 12.54 0.35
C ILE A 42 34.68 12.75 -1.12
N LYS A 43 33.72 12.56 -2.02
CA LYS A 43 33.87 12.75 -3.46
C LYS A 43 32.70 13.55 -4.01
N ASP A 44 32.98 14.42 -4.96
CA ASP A 44 31.95 15.08 -5.76
C ASP A 44 31.75 14.27 -7.06
N LEU A 45 30.50 14.01 -7.41
CA LEU A 45 30.10 13.22 -8.57
C LEU A 45 28.97 13.93 -9.31
N VAL A 46 29.08 14.05 -10.62
CA VAL A 46 27.97 14.51 -11.47
C VAL A 46 27.27 13.28 -12.02
N VAL A 47 25.97 13.15 -11.75
CA VAL A 47 25.13 12.06 -12.23
C VAL A 47 24.16 12.60 -13.26
N GLN A 48 24.12 11.93 -14.41
CA GLN A 48 23.16 12.21 -15.47
C GLN A 48 22.04 11.17 -15.43
N PRO A 49 20.77 11.56 -15.18
CA PRO A 49 19.65 10.64 -15.26
C PRO A 49 19.47 10.07 -16.67
N GLU A 50 19.23 8.77 -16.75
CA GLU A 50 18.95 8.04 -18.00
C GLU A 50 17.45 7.84 -18.16
N LYS A 51 16.91 8.05 -19.38
CA LYS A 51 15.48 7.82 -19.67
C LYS A 51 15.25 6.33 -19.95
N LYS A 52 14.39 5.69 -19.16
CA LYS A 52 13.94 4.29 -19.31
C LYS A 52 12.44 4.19 -19.10
N ASP A 53 11.71 3.58 -20.03
CA ASP A 53 10.25 3.35 -19.95
C ASP A 53 9.48 4.62 -19.53
N GLU A 54 9.73 5.73 -20.22
CA GLU A 54 9.15 7.07 -19.97
C GLU A 54 9.52 7.74 -18.63
N ARG A 55 10.47 7.19 -17.87
CA ARG A 55 10.94 7.80 -16.62
C ARG A 55 12.46 7.95 -16.60
N TYR A 56 12.93 9.04 -16.01
CA TYR A 56 14.36 9.21 -15.76
C TYR A 56 14.76 8.47 -14.48
N ILE A 57 15.89 7.77 -14.53
CA ILE A 57 16.43 6.99 -13.41
C ILE A 57 17.95 7.17 -13.29
N ILE A 58 18.47 6.95 -12.08
CA ILE A 58 19.92 6.94 -11.79
C ILE A 58 20.39 5.62 -11.15
N GLY A 59 19.51 4.60 -11.10
CA GLY A 59 19.86 3.25 -10.65
C GLY A 59 20.17 3.09 -9.16
N VAL A 60 19.77 4.04 -8.31
CA VAL A 60 19.97 3.96 -6.86
C VAL A 60 18.68 3.58 -6.13
N ILE A 61 18.80 2.71 -5.13
CA ILE A 61 17.72 2.35 -4.22
C ILE A 61 18.19 2.74 -2.81
N PRO A 62 17.38 3.48 -2.03
CA PRO A 62 17.77 3.88 -0.70
C PRO A 62 17.83 2.64 0.19
N SER A 63 19.01 2.36 0.74
CA SER A 63 19.14 1.49 1.90
C SER A 63 18.77 2.31 3.14
N TYR A 64 17.60 2.07 3.70
CA TYR A 64 17.27 2.60 5.01
C TYR A 64 18.18 1.88 6.02
N GLU A 65 19.20 2.57 6.55
CA GLU A 65 19.68 2.17 7.88
C GLU A 65 18.46 2.31 8.80
N PRO A 66 18.03 1.24 9.50
CA PRO A 66 16.97 1.36 10.49
C PRO A 66 17.41 2.47 11.43
N LEU A 67 16.64 3.57 11.47
CA LEU A 67 16.90 4.70 12.36
C LEU A 67 17.32 4.13 13.72
N ALA A 68 18.57 4.42 14.11
CA ALA A 68 19.06 4.04 15.43
C ALA A 68 17.96 4.41 16.44
N ASP A 69 17.66 3.51 17.39
CA ASP A 69 16.51 3.60 18.30
C ASP A 69 16.31 5.00 18.94
N LYS A 70 17.39 5.79 19.00
CA LYS A 70 17.45 7.20 19.42
C LYS A 70 16.50 8.17 18.67
N TYR A 71 16.02 7.84 17.47
CA TYR A 71 15.06 8.67 16.72
C TYR A 71 13.65 8.06 16.66
N ARG A 72 13.42 6.92 17.30
CA ARG A 72 12.08 6.37 17.49
C ARG A 72 11.40 7.13 18.62
N THR A 73 10.70 8.21 18.29
CA THR A 73 9.79 8.83 19.25
C THR A 73 8.61 7.89 19.44
N GLU A 74 8.62 7.08 20.51
CA GLU A 74 7.41 6.38 20.96
C GLU A 74 6.38 7.43 21.36
N LEU A 75 5.44 7.72 20.46
CA LEU A 75 4.28 8.55 20.76
C LEU A 75 3.39 7.77 21.73
N LYS A 76 3.64 7.95 23.03
CA LYS A 76 2.82 7.40 24.10
C LYS A 76 1.63 8.31 24.31
N TYR A 77 0.50 7.92 23.72
CA TYR A 77 -0.78 8.51 24.05
C TYR A 77 -1.31 7.93 25.36
N ASP A 78 -1.98 8.75 26.16
CA ASP A 78 -2.85 8.24 27.22
C ASP A 78 -4.01 7.43 26.61
N ILE A 79 -4.65 6.59 27.41
CA ILE A 79 -5.66 5.62 26.95
C ILE A 79 -6.79 6.29 26.16
N LEU A 80 -7.27 7.45 26.61
CA LEU A 80 -8.38 8.16 25.96
C LEU A 80 -7.93 8.75 24.63
N THR A 81 -6.79 9.42 24.60
CA THR A 81 -6.22 9.95 23.35
C THR A 81 -5.90 8.82 22.37
N ALA A 82 -5.36 7.69 22.84
CA ALA A 82 -5.05 6.52 22.02
C ALA A 82 -6.33 5.96 21.37
N PHE A 83 -7.42 5.86 22.12
CA PHE A 83 -8.71 5.40 21.60
C PHE A 83 -9.23 6.34 20.50
N TYR A 84 -9.25 7.65 20.74
CA TYR A 84 -9.67 8.62 19.73
C TYR A 84 -8.78 8.57 18.48
N LYS A 85 -7.45 8.53 18.66
CA LYS A 85 -6.47 8.36 17.57
C LYS A 85 -6.68 7.06 16.78
N SER A 86 -7.10 5.98 17.45
CA SER A 86 -7.40 4.71 16.77
C SER A 86 -8.61 4.84 15.84
N ILE A 87 -9.65 5.56 16.25
CA ILE A 87 -10.84 5.82 15.42
C ILE A 87 -10.45 6.69 14.22
N GLU A 88 -9.70 7.77 14.44
CA GLU A 88 -9.18 8.62 13.35
C GLU A 88 -8.37 7.80 12.34
N LYS A 89 -7.53 6.89 12.85
CA LYS A 89 -6.69 6.03 12.01
C LYS A 89 -7.53 5.06 11.17
N VAL A 90 -8.50 4.39 11.78
CA VAL A 90 -9.42 3.48 11.07
C VAL A 90 -10.20 4.25 10.01
N TRP A 91 -10.73 5.43 10.34
CA TRP A 91 -11.45 6.28 9.39
C TRP A 91 -10.58 6.69 8.20
N SER A 92 -9.36 7.16 8.47
CA SER A 92 -8.39 7.52 7.43
C SER A 92 -8.07 6.34 6.51
N LEU A 93 -7.82 5.15 7.08
CA LEU A 93 -7.57 3.94 6.30
C LEU A 93 -8.76 3.59 5.41
N THR A 94 -9.98 3.61 5.97
CA THR A 94 -11.22 3.37 5.22
C THR A 94 -11.36 4.33 4.02
N GLN A 95 -11.11 5.64 4.22
CA GLN A 95 -11.16 6.61 3.13
C GLN A 95 -10.13 6.30 2.03
N THR A 96 -8.88 5.97 2.41
CA THR A 96 -7.84 5.60 1.44
C THR A 96 -8.24 4.36 0.63
N ILE A 97 -8.84 3.36 1.27
CA ILE A 97 -9.29 2.13 0.60
C ILE A 97 -10.41 2.44 -0.39
N LEU A 98 -11.41 3.21 0.03
CA LEU A 98 -12.52 3.61 -0.85
C LEU A 98 -12.02 4.43 -2.05
N GLN A 99 -11.07 5.34 -1.84
CA GLN A 99 -10.47 6.12 -2.91
C GLN A 99 -9.68 5.23 -3.89
N PHE A 100 -8.90 4.28 -3.36
CA PHE A 100 -8.16 3.31 -4.18
C PHE A 100 -9.10 2.46 -5.04
N ILE A 101 -10.18 1.96 -4.47
CA ILE A 101 -11.24 1.24 -5.18
C ILE A 101 -11.88 2.12 -6.26
N GLY A 102 -12.20 3.36 -5.94
CA GLY A 102 -12.76 4.32 -6.90
C GLY A 102 -11.83 4.51 -8.11
N ASN A 103 -10.55 4.71 -7.86
CA ASN A 103 -9.54 4.88 -8.91
C ASN A 103 -9.34 3.60 -9.76
N LEU A 104 -9.49 2.41 -9.17
CA LEU A 104 -9.47 1.15 -9.92
C LEU A 104 -10.66 1.04 -10.88
N ILE A 105 -11.85 1.46 -10.45
CA ILE A 105 -13.06 1.43 -11.28
C ILE A 105 -12.98 2.49 -12.38
N SER A 106 -12.42 3.67 -12.08
CA SER A 106 -12.18 4.74 -13.07
C SER A 106 -11.06 4.43 -14.07
N GLY A 107 -10.22 3.43 -13.79
CA GLY A 107 -9.09 3.03 -14.65
C GLY A 107 -7.81 3.84 -14.44
N ASP A 108 -7.77 4.73 -13.44
CA ASP A 108 -6.60 5.56 -13.11
C ASP A 108 -5.45 4.73 -12.49
N LEU A 109 -5.78 3.55 -11.96
CA LEU A 109 -4.82 2.62 -11.36
C LEU A 109 -4.87 1.27 -12.05
N SER A 110 -3.69 0.71 -12.33
CA SER A 110 -3.57 -0.64 -12.88
C SER A 110 -3.80 -1.70 -11.81
N ILE A 111 -4.65 -2.67 -12.12
CA ILE A 111 -4.95 -3.84 -11.29
C ILE A 111 -3.69 -4.70 -11.03
N LYS A 112 -2.65 -4.55 -11.85
CA LYS A 112 -1.38 -5.33 -11.75
C LYS A 112 -0.59 -5.07 -10.46
N ASN A 113 -0.90 -3.99 -9.74
CA ASN A 113 -0.24 -3.64 -8.48
C ASN A 113 -1.04 -4.06 -7.22
N LEU A 114 -2.17 -4.75 -7.40
CA LEU A 114 -2.91 -5.35 -6.29
C LEU A 114 -2.18 -6.61 -5.82
N GLY A 115 -1.74 -6.62 -4.56
CA GLY A 115 -1.18 -7.80 -3.94
C GLY A 115 -2.27 -8.80 -3.59
N GLY A 116 -2.13 -10.05 -4.02
CA GLY A 116 -3.02 -11.14 -3.63
C GLY A 116 -2.58 -11.85 -2.34
N PRO A 117 -3.12 -13.05 -2.09
CA PRO A 117 -2.88 -13.83 -0.86
C PRO A 117 -1.41 -14.12 -0.55
N ILE A 118 -0.59 -14.35 -1.58
CA ILE A 118 0.84 -14.65 -1.39
C ILE A 118 1.57 -13.38 -0.95
N SER A 119 1.26 -12.25 -1.58
CA SER A 119 1.80 -10.95 -1.20
C SER A 119 1.43 -10.56 0.23
N MET A 120 0.19 -10.86 0.66
CA MET A 120 -0.25 -10.64 2.04
C MET A 120 0.56 -11.49 3.04
N ALA A 121 0.78 -12.78 2.75
CA ALA A 121 1.58 -13.65 3.60
C ALA A 121 3.03 -13.16 3.74
N LYS A 122 3.65 -12.73 2.64
CA LYS A 122 5.00 -12.14 2.65
C LYS A 122 5.04 -10.83 3.43
N GLY A 123 4.05 -9.96 3.27
CA GLY A 123 3.94 -8.70 4.02
C GLY A 123 3.84 -8.93 5.53
N ALA A 124 3.07 -9.95 5.95
CA ALA A 124 3.00 -10.34 7.36
C ALA A 124 4.36 -10.83 7.89
N GLY A 125 5.06 -11.69 7.14
CA GLY A 125 6.39 -12.16 7.52
C GLY A 125 7.42 -11.04 7.62
N ALA A 126 7.48 -10.18 6.60
CA ALA A 126 8.40 -9.04 6.57
C ALA A 126 8.14 -8.05 7.71
N THR A 127 6.88 -7.78 8.07
CA THR A 127 6.56 -6.88 9.19
C THR A 127 6.80 -7.51 10.55
N ALA A 128 6.65 -8.84 10.68
CA ALA A 128 7.01 -9.58 11.88
C ALA A 128 8.52 -9.54 12.16
N GLU A 129 9.36 -9.64 11.13
CA GLU A 129 10.82 -9.52 11.26
C GLU A 129 11.26 -8.12 11.73
N ILE A 130 10.53 -7.06 11.35
CA ILE A 130 10.81 -5.68 11.77
C ILE A 130 10.43 -5.45 13.24
N GLY A 131 9.33 -6.06 13.70
CA GLY A 131 8.92 -6.05 15.11
C GLY A 131 7.41 -5.97 15.32
N LEU A 132 7.00 -6.18 16.58
CA LEU A 132 5.60 -6.37 16.96
C LEU A 132 4.68 -5.19 16.57
N VAL A 133 5.15 -3.95 16.73
CA VAL A 133 4.35 -2.75 16.40
C VAL A 133 4.00 -2.70 14.91
N TYR A 134 4.96 -3.04 14.03
CA TYR A 134 4.75 -3.06 12.59
C TYR A 134 3.84 -4.21 12.17
N TYR A 135 4.03 -5.38 12.77
CA TYR A 135 3.17 -6.53 12.55
C TYR A 135 1.71 -6.24 12.94
N LEU A 136 1.47 -5.67 14.12
CA LEU A 136 0.13 -5.28 14.56
C LEU A 136 -0.48 -4.19 13.66
N SER A 137 0.34 -3.25 13.20
CA SER A 137 -0.11 -2.22 12.25
C SER A 137 -0.50 -2.82 10.90
N PHE A 138 0.24 -3.82 10.42
CA PHE A 138 -0.10 -4.56 9.20
C PHE A 138 -1.38 -5.36 9.38
N MET A 139 -1.54 -6.07 10.49
CA MET A 139 -2.78 -6.80 10.82
C MET A 139 -3.99 -5.86 10.92
N ALA A 140 -3.82 -4.68 11.51
CA ALA A 140 -4.87 -3.65 11.56
C ALA A 140 -5.25 -3.17 10.15
N LEU A 141 -4.27 -2.91 9.28
CA LEU A 141 -4.51 -2.57 7.88
C LEU A 141 -5.31 -3.65 7.15
N ILE A 142 -4.91 -4.92 7.27
CA ILE A 142 -5.64 -6.05 6.66
C ILE A 142 -7.06 -6.18 7.23
N SER A 143 -7.22 -6.01 8.54
CA SER A 143 -8.53 -6.05 9.20
C SER A 143 -9.48 -4.97 8.69
N VAL A 144 -9.01 -3.72 8.56
CA VAL A 144 -9.80 -2.62 8.01
C VAL A 144 -10.13 -2.87 6.53
N ASN A 145 -9.16 -3.33 5.73
CA ASN A 145 -9.39 -3.72 4.34
C ASN A 145 -10.51 -4.76 4.22
N LEU A 146 -10.45 -5.84 5.00
CA LEU A 146 -11.46 -6.89 4.99
C LEU A 146 -12.82 -6.34 5.44
N GLY A 147 -12.86 -5.49 6.46
CA GLY A 147 -14.09 -4.84 6.92
C GLY A 147 -14.74 -3.99 5.82
N VAL A 148 -13.97 -3.15 5.13
CA VAL A 148 -14.47 -2.32 4.02
C VAL A 148 -14.94 -3.21 2.85
N MET A 149 -14.16 -4.23 2.48
CA MET A 149 -14.51 -5.15 1.41
C MET A 149 -15.78 -5.94 1.73
N ASN A 150 -15.97 -6.38 2.99
CA ASN A 150 -17.16 -7.12 3.40
C ASN A 150 -18.45 -6.28 3.32
N LEU A 151 -18.36 -4.96 3.28
CA LEU A 151 -19.52 -4.08 3.09
C LEU A 151 -19.94 -3.94 1.63
N PHE A 152 -19.24 -4.57 0.68
CA PHE A 152 -19.67 -4.57 -0.72
C PHE A 152 -21.03 -5.25 -0.90
N PRO A 153 -21.88 -4.74 -1.82
CA PRO A 153 -23.24 -5.22 -2.03
C PRO A 153 -23.30 -6.53 -2.82
N LEU A 154 -22.52 -7.53 -2.42
CA LEU A 154 -22.35 -8.80 -3.11
C LEU A 154 -22.33 -9.94 -2.10
N LEU A 155 -23.10 -11.00 -2.32
CA LEU A 155 -22.94 -12.24 -1.52
C LEU A 155 -21.65 -12.97 -1.91
N PRO A 156 -21.07 -13.79 -1.03
CA PRO A 156 -21.48 -14.08 0.35
C PRO A 156 -21.09 -13.00 1.37
N LEU A 157 -20.58 -11.84 0.94
CA LEU A 157 -20.16 -10.76 1.84
C LEU A 157 -21.35 -10.19 2.64
N ASP A 158 -21.04 -9.64 3.82
CA ASP A 158 -22.04 -9.13 4.76
C ASP A 158 -22.89 -8.01 4.14
N GLY A 159 -22.29 -7.14 3.32
CA GLY A 159 -22.97 -6.07 2.59
C GLY A 159 -24.03 -6.61 1.61
N GLY A 160 -23.82 -7.80 1.03
CA GLY A 160 -24.83 -8.47 0.23
C GLY A 160 -26.07 -8.86 1.05
N GLN A 161 -25.88 -9.33 2.28
CA GLN A 161 -27.00 -9.64 3.19
C GLN A 161 -27.72 -8.36 3.63
N LEU A 162 -26.97 -7.29 3.94
CA LEU A 162 -27.55 -5.99 4.27
C LEU A 162 -28.43 -5.45 3.13
N VAL A 163 -28.00 -5.62 1.88
CA VAL A 163 -28.81 -5.24 0.71
C VAL A 163 -30.10 -6.05 0.63
N LEU A 164 -30.05 -7.36 0.84
CA LEU A 164 -31.26 -8.19 0.84
C LEU A 164 -32.24 -7.76 1.94
N LEU A 165 -31.74 -7.53 3.16
CA LEU A 165 -32.54 -7.05 4.29
C LEU A 165 -33.14 -5.68 4.01
N ALA A 166 -32.37 -4.75 3.42
CA ALA A 166 -32.87 -3.44 3.04
C ALA A 166 -34.00 -3.54 1.99
N VAL A 167 -33.85 -4.42 0.99
CA VAL A 167 -34.89 -4.67 0.00
C VAL A 167 -36.14 -5.27 0.64
N GLU A 168 -35.99 -6.23 1.55
CA GLU A 168 -37.12 -6.83 2.28
C GLU A 168 -37.85 -5.82 3.17
N ALA A 169 -37.10 -4.95 3.86
CA ALA A 169 -37.63 -3.88 4.68
C ALA A 169 -38.46 -2.88 3.86
N ILE A 170 -37.94 -2.46 2.68
CA ILE A 170 -38.67 -1.57 1.76
C ILE A 170 -39.94 -2.26 1.21
N ARG A 171 -39.85 -3.56 0.92
CA ARG A 171 -40.94 -4.33 0.31
C ARG A 171 -41.99 -4.81 1.30
N GLY A 172 -41.69 -4.78 2.60
CA GLY A 172 -42.54 -5.28 3.69
C GLY A 172 -42.77 -6.80 3.67
N LYS A 173 -42.05 -7.54 2.82
CA LYS A 173 -42.18 -9.00 2.69
C LYS A 173 -40.87 -9.63 2.21
N ALA A 174 -40.59 -10.83 2.74
CA ALA A 174 -39.41 -11.62 2.41
C ALA A 174 -39.25 -11.83 0.90
N LEU A 175 -38.00 -11.82 0.43
CA LEU A 175 -37.64 -12.18 -0.94
C LEU A 175 -37.97 -13.66 -1.19
N SER A 176 -38.31 -14.00 -2.43
CA SER A 176 -38.53 -15.41 -2.75
C SER A 176 -37.19 -16.15 -2.70
N GLU A 177 -37.22 -17.38 -2.21
CA GLU A 177 -36.02 -18.24 -2.11
C GLU A 177 -35.26 -18.32 -3.44
N LYS A 178 -36.00 -18.38 -4.56
CA LYS A 178 -35.41 -18.39 -5.90
C LYS A 178 -34.56 -17.16 -6.20
N ILE A 179 -34.96 -15.97 -5.73
CA ILE A 179 -34.20 -14.74 -5.93
C ILE A 179 -32.97 -14.72 -5.01
N GLN A 180 -33.14 -15.07 -3.73
CA GLN A 180 -32.03 -15.13 -2.78
C GLN A 180 -30.95 -16.13 -3.26
N LEU A 181 -31.36 -17.33 -3.69
CA LEU A 181 -30.45 -18.35 -4.24
C LEU A 181 -29.70 -17.86 -5.48
N LYS A 182 -30.40 -17.21 -6.43
CA LYS A 182 -29.74 -16.65 -7.61
C LYS A 182 -28.74 -15.55 -7.25
N PHE A 183 -29.10 -14.66 -6.34
CA PHE A 183 -28.21 -13.59 -5.87
C PHE A 183 -26.96 -14.17 -5.19
N GLN A 184 -27.14 -15.21 -4.36
CA GLN A 184 -26.03 -15.92 -3.71
C GLN A 184 -25.12 -16.63 -4.71
N GLN A 185 -25.69 -17.33 -5.69
CA GLN A 185 -24.91 -18.03 -6.73
C GLN A 185 -24.07 -17.06 -7.56
N ILE A 186 -24.67 -15.94 -8.00
CA ILE A 186 -23.96 -14.91 -8.78
C ILE A 186 -22.84 -14.31 -7.94
N GLY A 187 -23.14 -13.93 -6.71
CA GLY A 187 -22.14 -13.36 -5.79
C GLY A 187 -20.99 -14.32 -5.51
N PHE A 188 -21.30 -15.58 -5.17
CA PHE A 188 -20.29 -16.61 -4.92
C PHE A 188 -19.42 -16.88 -6.16
N ALA A 189 -20.03 -17.03 -7.34
CA ALA A 189 -19.30 -17.22 -8.58
C ALA A 189 -18.37 -16.03 -8.88
N PHE A 190 -18.83 -14.80 -8.65
CA PHE A 190 -18.02 -13.61 -8.82
C PHE A 190 -16.82 -13.57 -7.86
N VAL A 191 -17.06 -13.76 -6.55
CA VAL A 191 -15.98 -13.78 -5.54
C VAL A 191 -14.98 -14.88 -5.82
N LEU A 192 -15.45 -16.09 -6.17
CA LEU A 192 -14.56 -17.19 -6.53
C LEU A 192 -13.73 -16.87 -7.77
N SER A 193 -14.32 -16.23 -8.77
CA SER A 193 -13.61 -15.80 -9.99
C SER A 193 -12.53 -14.77 -9.68
N LEU A 194 -12.83 -13.78 -8.84
CA LEU A 194 -11.84 -12.80 -8.39
C LEU A 194 -10.71 -13.44 -7.58
N MET A 195 -11.04 -14.39 -6.70
CA MET A 195 -10.06 -15.11 -5.90
C MET A 195 -9.10 -15.91 -6.80
N LEU A 196 -9.64 -16.67 -7.77
CA LEU A 196 -8.84 -17.40 -8.75
C LEU A 196 -7.98 -16.45 -9.60
N PHE A 197 -8.54 -15.32 -10.04
CA PHE A 197 -7.80 -14.30 -10.77
C PHE A 197 -6.65 -13.72 -9.95
N ALA A 198 -6.90 -13.36 -8.69
CA ALA A 198 -5.88 -12.81 -7.80
C ALA A 198 -4.76 -13.83 -7.51
N PHE A 199 -5.10 -15.10 -7.27
CA PHE A 199 -4.12 -16.17 -7.11
C PHE A 199 -3.31 -16.40 -8.39
N ALA A 200 -3.94 -16.43 -9.56
CA ALA A 200 -3.24 -16.60 -10.83
C ALA A 200 -2.31 -15.41 -11.11
N ASN A 201 -2.78 -14.18 -10.87
CA ASN A 201 -1.99 -12.96 -10.99
C ASN A 201 -0.79 -12.98 -10.05
N ASP A 202 -0.99 -13.39 -8.79
CA ASP A 202 0.09 -13.57 -7.82
C ASP A 202 1.13 -14.57 -8.33
N ILE A 203 0.73 -15.73 -8.88
CA ILE A 203 1.68 -16.75 -9.40
C ILE A 203 2.45 -16.25 -10.62
N ILE A 204 1.81 -15.49 -11.52
CA ILE A 204 2.44 -15.00 -12.75
C ILE A 204 3.42 -13.86 -12.48
N HIS A 205 3.12 -13.02 -11.49
CA HIS A 205 3.95 -11.86 -11.11
C HIS A 205 4.92 -12.13 -9.95
N PHE A 206 4.88 -13.34 -9.40
CA PHE A 206 5.87 -13.89 -8.48
C PHE A 206 7.07 -14.46 -9.24
#